data_AF-A0A1G0VH83-F1
#
_entry.id   AF-A0A1G0VH83-F1
#
_cell.length_a   1.000
_cell.length_b   1.000
_cell.length_c   1.000
_cell.angle_alpha   90.00
_cell.angle_beta   90.00
_cell.angle_gamma   90.00
#
_symmetry.space_group_name_H-M   'P 1'
#
loop_
_entity.id
_entity.type
_entity.pdbx_description
1 polymer ?
#
loop_
_entity_poly.entity_id
_entity_poly.type
_entity_poly.pdbx_seq_one_letter_code
_entity_poly.pdbx_strand_id
1 'polypeptide(L)'
;MKHIQIPTGYLYNTTDEDEAAKKRREIKEKLLRGEIVRVTKEGTVKDAEKSKNEGGIIVPEGKLASFYWYENDPELLEDEKQVMRRYFPQFQLDKLKDGRLYWTGVFKTDLRPGGEWHLQAIYEHNHPNNSSWGGSVKIYSILPDLEEISKELKEPIPHLLADSKGNVYLCTARKEDVRDGKEMVTSAASSLSWAAKWIAAFELWMEGNISTAEFSNHNKI
;
A
#
# COMPACT_ATOMS: atom_id res chain seq x y z
N MET A 1 -2.30 -12.43 12.27
CA MET A 1 -2.51 -11.80 13.59
C MET A 1 -1.46 -12.35 14.53
N LYS A 2 -0.60 -11.52 15.14
CA LYS A 2 0.35 -12.02 16.15
C LYS A 2 -0.41 -12.16 17.47
N HIS A 3 -0.67 -13.41 17.85
CA HIS A 3 -1.28 -13.75 19.13
C HIS A 3 -0.23 -13.53 20.22
N ILE A 4 -0.37 -12.47 21.01
CA ILE A 4 0.42 -12.30 22.22
C ILE A 4 -0.28 -13.14 23.30
N GLN A 5 0.40 -14.17 23.77
CA GLN A 5 -0.11 -15.02 24.84
C GLN A 5 0.24 -14.36 26.18
N ILE A 6 -0.75 -13.75 26.82
CA ILE A 6 -0.60 -13.12 28.14
C ILE A 6 -0.72 -14.24 29.19
N PRO A 7 0.21 -14.37 30.16
CA PRO A 7 0.17 -15.42 31.17
C PRO A 7 -1.16 -15.42 31.94
N THR A 8 -1.76 -16.61 32.05
CA THR A 8 -3.00 -16.88 32.76
C THR A 8 -2.81 -16.62 34.24
N GLY A 9 -3.07 -15.39 34.68
CA GLY A 9 -2.89 -14.99 36.08
C GLY A 9 -3.00 -13.50 36.34
N TYR A 10 -2.95 -12.64 35.31
CA TYR A 10 -2.97 -11.20 35.54
C TYR A 10 -4.30 -10.47 35.32
N LEU A 11 -5.24 -11.01 34.55
CA LEU A 11 -6.58 -10.41 34.38
C LEU A 11 -7.55 -11.49 33.92
N TYR A 12 -8.38 -12.03 34.81
CA TYR A 12 -9.55 -12.79 34.39
C TYR A 12 -10.75 -12.28 35.16
N ASN A 13 -11.38 -11.24 34.62
CA ASN A 13 -12.70 -10.82 35.03
C ASN A 13 -13.45 -10.37 33.76
N THR A 14 -14.42 -11.19 33.35
CA THR A 14 -15.08 -11.10 32.04
C THR A 14 -15.93 -9.84 31.85
N THR A 15 -16.30 -9.17 32.94
CA THR A 15 -16.98 -7.85 32.92
C THR A 15 -16.05 -6.68 32.61
N ASP A 16 -14.76 -6.77 32.97
CA ASP A 16 -13.78 -5.69 32.77
C ASP A 16 -13.31 -5.62 31.31
N GLU A 17 -13.43 -6.71 30.55
CA GLU A 17 -13.01 -6.79 29.15
C GLU A 17 -13.95 -6.00 28.22
N ASP A 18 -15.26 -6.06 28.49
CA ASP A 18 -16.29 -5.32 27.74
C ASP A 18 -16.23 -3.82 28.02
N GLU A 19 -16.02 -3.41 29.29
CA GLU A 19 -15.82 -2.00 29.63
C GLU A 19 -14.51 -1.45 29.05
N ALA A 20 -13.43 -2.23 29.11
CA ALA A 20 -12.17 -1.85 28.49
C ALA A 20 -12.28 -1.80 26.96
N ALA A 21 -13.05 -2.69 26.32
CA ALA A 21 -13.29 -2.68 24.88
C ALA A 21 -14.09 -1.43 24.47
N LYS A 22 -15.13 -1.09 25.23
CA LYS A 22 -15.91 0.13 25.02
C LYS A 22 -15.05 1.38 25.17
N LYS A 23 -14.24 1.45 26.22
CA LYS A 23 -13.31 2.57 26.47
C LYS A 23 -12.26 2.70 25.38
N ARG A 24 -11.70 1.59 24.88
CA ARG A 24 -10.79 1.58 23.72
C ARG A 24 -11.45 2.11 22.46
N ARG A 25 -12.72 1.74 22.21
CA ARG A 25 -13.48 2.22 21.05
C ARG A 25 -13.77 3.72 21.15
N GLU A 26 -14.22 4.20 22.30
CA GLU A 26 -14.48 5.62 22.54
C GLU A 26 -13.20 6.47 22.35
N ILE A 27 -12.09 6.05 22.96
CA ILE A 27 -10.81 6.75 22.79
C ILE A 27 -10.33 6.70 21.34
N LYS A 28 -10.46 5.56 20.65
CA LYS A 28 -10.11 5.42 19.22
C LYS A 28 -10.90 6.42 18.36
N GLU A 29 -12.22 6.50 18.53
CA GLU A 29 -13.06 7.40 17.74
C GLU A 29 -12.70 8.87 17.99
N LYS A 30 -12.42 9.26 19.24
CA LYS A 30 -12.00 10.62 19.59
C LYS A 30 -10.64 10.98 18.99
N LEU A 31 -9.67 10.07 19.09
CA LEU A 31 -8.35 10.24 18.49
C LEU A 31 -8.42 10.35 16.96
N LEU A 32 -9.31 9.59 16.31
CA LEU A 32 -9.55 9.68 14.87
C LEU A 32 -10.21 11.01 14.46
N ARG A 33 -11.04 11.59 15.34
CA ARG A 33 -11.65 12.91 15.13
C ARG A 33 -10.74 14.09 15.49
N GLY A 34 -9.53 13.82 15.98
CA GLY A 34 -8.57 14.86 16.40
C GLY A 34 -8.95 15.59 17.69
N GLU A 35 -9.87 15.01 18.48
CA GLU A 35 -10.34 15.60 19.73
C GLU A 35 -9.23 15.64 20.80
N ILE A 36 -9.34 16.63 21.69
CA ILE A 36 -8.42 16.83 22.82
C ILE A 36 -8.48 15.64 23.78
N VAL A 37 -7.31 15.08 24.11
CA VAL A 37 -7.16 14.03 25.13
C VAL A 37 -6.22 14.49 26.25
N ARG A 38 -6.44 13.97 27.46
CA ARG A 38 -5.58 14.23 28.62
C ARG A 38 -4.75 12.99 28.94
N VAL A 39 -3.45 13.18 29.13
CA VAL A 39 -2.54 12.17 29.66
C VAL A 39 -2.32 12.46 31.14
N THR A 40 -2.76 11.55 32.02
CA THR A 40 -2.61 11.70 33.47
C THR A 40 -1.15 11.45 33.91
N LYS A 41 -0.81 11.78 35.16
CA LYS A 41 0.53 11.56 35.72
C LYS A 41 0.95 10.08 35.76
N GLU A 42 -0.03 9.18 35.75
CA GLU A 42 0.14 7.72 35.71
C GLU A 42 0.29 7.19 34.27
N GLY A 43 0.35 8.07 33.26
CA GLY A 43 0.49 7.67 31.86
C GLY A 43 -0.78 7.14 31.22
N THR A 44 -1.95 7.37 31.83
CA THR A 44 -3.24 6.92 31.29
C THR A 44 -3.86 7.98 30.38
N VAL A 45 -4.36 7.56 29.22
CA VAL A 45 -5.12 8.45 28.30
C VAL A 45 -6.58 8.49 28.73
N LYS A 46 -7.08 9.70 29.02
CA LYS A 46 -8.47 9.97 29.38
C LYS A 46 -9.07 11.08 28.52
N ASP A 47 -10.39 11.10 28.49
CA ASP A 47 -11.17 12.17 27.90
C ASP A 47 -10.93 13.48 28.67
N ALA A 48 -10.47 14.54 27.98
CA ALA A 48 -10.16 15.81 28.60
C ALA A 48 -11.40 16.49 29.21
N GLU A 49 -12.59 16.26 28.67
CA GLU A 49 -13.84 16.83 29.18
C GLU A 49 -14.31 16.14 30.47
N LYS A 50 -14.13 14.82 30.56
CA LYS A 50 -14.52 14.01 31.74
C LYS A 50 -13.49 14.06 32.86
N SER A 51 -12.29 14.57 32.61
CA SER A 51 -11.15 14.59 33.56
C SER A 51 -10.66 15.98 33.93
N LYS A 52 -11.51 17.02 33.80
CA LYS A 52 -11.17 18.44 34.06
C LYS A 52 -10.44 18.65 35.40
N ASN A 53 -10.74 17.86 36.43
CA ASN A 53 -10.17 17.97 37.79
C ASN A 53 -8.90 17.13 38.05
N GLU A 54 -8.43 16.31 37.11
CA GLU A 54 -7.25 15.45 37.30
C GLU A 54 -5.99 16.06 36.69
N GLY A 55 -4.91 16.28 37.46
CA GLY A 55 -3.67 16.84 36.91
C GLY A 55 -3.09 16.01 35.74
N GLY A 56 -2.66 16.65 34.65
CA GLY A 56 -2.13 15.97 33.46
C GLY A 56 -1.77 16.91 32.32
N ILE A 57 -1.17 16.36 31.27
CA ILE A 57 -0.84 17.09 30.04
C ILE A 57 -2.07 17.07 29.13
N ILE A 58 -2.48 18.26 28.66
CA ILE A 58 -3.52 18.40 27.64
C ILE A 58 -2.84 18.29 26.28
N VAL A 59 -3.22 17.27 25.51
CA VAL A 59 -2.81 17.17 24.11
C VAL A 59 -3.81 18.01 23.31
N PRO A 60 -3.38 19.11 22.67
CA PRO A 60 -4.28 20.03 21.98
C PRO A 60 -4.97 19.35 20.78
N GLU A 61 -6.01 20.00 20.28
CA GLU A 61 -6.75 19.55 19.09
C GLU A 61 -5.78 19.46 17.91
N GLY A 62 -5.80 18.31 17.25
CA GLY A 62 -4.88 17.98 16.17
C GLY A 62 -5.15 16.57 15.69
N LYS A 63 -5.14 16.37 14.37
CA LYS A 63 -5.20 15.00 13.84
C LYS A 63 -3.91 14.29 14.22
N LEU A 64 -4.02 13.14 14.89
CA LEU A 64 -3.00 12.12 14.67
C LEU A 64 -2.95 11.90 13.17
N ALA A 65 -1.76 11.90 12.56
CA ALA A 65 -1.65 11.62 11.12
C ALA A 65 -2.52 10.40 10.81
N SER A 66 -3.54 10.59 9.96
CA SER A 66 -4.43 9.49 9.59
C SER A 66 -3.56 8.35 9.09
N PHE A 67 -3.93 7.13 9.44
CA PHE A 67 -3.24 5.96 8.94
C PHE A 67 -3.30 5.86 7.41
N TYR A 68 -4.25 6.57 6.79
CA TYR A 68 -4.42 6.65 5.35
C TYR A 68 -3.89 7.97 4.82
N TRP A 69 -2.87 7.90 3.97
CA TRP A 69 -2.23 9.07 3.37
C TRP A 69 -3.21 10.03 2.68
N TYR A 70 -4.20 9.50 1.97
CA TYR A 70 -5.16 10.28 1.19
C TYR A 70 -6.16 11.06 2.05
N GLU A 71 -6.23 10.78 3.35
CA GLU A 71 -7.01 11.58 4.30
C GLU A 71 -6.19 12.74 4.89
N ASN A 72 -4.86 12.60 4.87
CA ASN A 72 -3.93 13.66 5.28
C ASN A 72 -3.60 14.60 4.12
N ASP A 73 -3.54 14.06 2.90
CA ASP A 73 -3.22 14.78 1.67
C ASP A 73 -4.26 14.50 0.57
N PRO A 74 -5.45 15.13 0.65
CA PRO A 74 -6.50 14.95 -0.35
C PRO A 74 -6.15 15.59 -1.71
N GLU A 75 -5.23 16.56 -1.74
CA GLU A 75 -4.75 17.20 -2.97
C GLU A 75 -3.93 16.21 -3.79
N LEU A 76 -3.00 15.50 -3.15
CA LEU A 76 -2.24 14.41 -3.78
C LEU A 76 -3.17 13.34 -4.35
N LEU A 77 -4.25 12.97 -3.65
CA LEU A 77 -5.22 12.00 -4.18
C LEU A 77 -5.92 12.52 -5.44
N GLU A 78 -6.28 13.80 -5.50
CA GLU A 78 -6.93 14.34 -6.69
C GLU A 78 -5.96 14.45 -7.86
N ASP A 79 -4.69 14.77 -7.62
CA ASP A 79 -3.63 14.75 -8.63
C ASP A 79 -3.43 13.33 -9.19
N GLU A 80 -3.34 12.31 -8.32
CA GLU A 80 -3.28 10.90 -8.74
C GLU A 80 -4.46 10.53 -9.66
N LYS A 81 -5.69 10.93 -9.28
CA LYS A 81 -6.88 10.68 -10.11
C LYS A 81 -6.83 11.42 -11.44
N GLN A 82 -6.38 12.67 -11.48
CA GLN A 82 -6.28 13.44 -12.72
C GLN A 82 -5.29 12.80 -13.69
N VAL A 83 -4.11 12.40 -13.20
CA VAL A 83 -3.10 11.71 -14.02
C VAL A 83 -3.63 10.36 -14.50
N MET A 84 -4.25 9.57 -13.62
CA MET A 84 -4.83 8.27 -13.98
C MET A 84 -5.96 8.41 -15.02
N ARG A 85 -6.88 9.37 -14.85
CA ARG A 85 -7.92 9.65 -15.86
C ARG A 85 -7.33 10.04 -17.23
N ARG A 86 -6.19 10.74 -17.24
CA ARG A 86 -5.54 11.20 -18.46
C ARG A 86 -4.81 10.09 -19.21
N TYR A 87 -4.05 9.26 -18.49
CA TYR A 87 -3.12 8.30 -19.11
C TYR A 87 -3.59 6.85 -19.04
N PHE A 88 -4.41 6.51 -18.05
CA PHE A 88 -4.94 5.17 -17.81
C PHE A 88 -6.47 5.21 -17.55
N PRO A 89 -7.27 5.79 -18.47
CA PRO A 89 -8.72 5.96 -18.26
C PRO A 89 -9.50 4.65 -18.06
N GLN A 90 -8.91 3.52 -18.45
CA GLN A 90 -9.46 2.19 -18.28
C GLN A 90 -9.24 1.61 -16.88
N PHE A 91 -8.48 2.29 -16.01
CA PHE A 91 -8.29 1.89 -14.62
C PHE A 91 -9.30 2.59 -13.71
N GLN A 92 -9.84 1.83 -12.77
CA GLN A 92 -10.84 2.28 -11.80
C GLN A 92 -10.26 2.26 -10.40
N LEU A 93 -10.50 3.33 -9.65
CA LEU A 93 -10.07 3.47 -8.26
C LEU A 93 -11.08 2.80 -7.33
N ASP A 94 -10.60 1.96 -6.42
CA ASP A 94 -11.39 1.33 -5.37
C ASP A 94 -10.54 1.18 -4.09
N LYS A 95 -11.10 0.56 -3.05
CA LYS A 95 -10.50 0.46 -1.72
C LYS A 95 -10.56 -0.98 -1.20
N LEU A 96 -9.41 -1.49 -0.75
CA LEU A 96 -9.32 -2.80 -0.10
C LEU A 96 -10.03 -2.79 1.26
N LYS A 97 -10.33 -3.97 1.79
CA LYS A 97 -10.92 -4.12 3.14
C LYS A 97 -10.05 -3.54 4.26
N ASP A 98 -8.73 -3.46 4.06
CA ASP A 98 -7.77 -2.84 4.99
C ASP A 98 -7.68 -1.31 4.85
N GLY A 99 -8.40 -0.74 3.87
CA GLY A 99 -8.51 0.68 3.60
C GLY A 99 -7.44 1.25 2.66
N ARG A 100 -6.51 0.43 2.14
CA ARG A 100 -5.61 0.87 1.07
C ARG A 100 -6.39 1.14 -0.21
N LEU A 101 -6.04 2.22 -0.89
CA LEU A 101 -6.55 2.47 -2.23
C LEU A 101 -5.84 1.57 -3.23
N TYR A 102 -6.55 1.20 -4.28
CA TYR A 102 -5.96 0.52 -5.42
C TYR A 102 -6.66 0.91 -6.72
N TRP A 103 -5.93 0.78 -7.82
CA TRP A 103 -6.49 0.85 -9.16
C TRP A 103 -6.56 -0.54 -9.78
N THR A 104 -7.67 -0.89 -10.43
CA THR A 104 -7.76 -2.08 -11.27
C THR A 104 -8.13 -1.71 -12.68
N GLY A 105 -7.51 -2.35 -13.66
CA GLY A 105 -7.79 -2.09 -15.06
C GLY A 105 -7.15 -3.12 -15.97
N VAL A 106 -7.49 -3.00 -17.25
CA VAL A 106 -7.00 -3.88 -18.30
C VAL A 106 -5.95 -3.16 -19.12
N PHE A 107 -4.82 -3.81 -19.34
CA PHE A 107 -3.77 -3.38 -20.24
C PHE A 107 -3.76 -4.29 -21.47
N LYS A 108 -3.86 -3.69 -22.66
CA LYS A 108 -3.86 -4.44 -23.93
C LYS A 108 -2.52 -4.24 -24.62
N THR A 109 -2.03 -5.32 -25.20
CA THR A 109 -0.76 -5.38 -25.92
C THR A 109 -0.99 -6.04 -27.27
N ASP A 110 -0.37 -5.45 -28.29
CA ASP A 110 -0.45 -5.93 -29.67
C ASP A 110 0.74 -6.83 -30.02
N LEU A 111 1.60 -7.18 -29.04
CA LEU A 111 2.75 -8.06 -29.25
C LEU A 111 2.35 -9.53 -29.46
N ARG A 112 1.16 -9.92 -28.98
CA ARG A 112 0.56 -11.22 -29.26
C ARG A 112 -0.94 -11.08 -29.54
N PRO A 113 -1.54 -11.97 -30.36
CA PRO A 113 -2.98 -11.96 -30.61
C PRO A 113 -3.77 -12.06 -29.30
N GLY A 114 -4.63 -11.08 -29.04
CA GLY A 114 -5.44 -11.06 -27.81
C GLY A 114 -4.64 -10.81 -26.53
N GLY A 115 -3.46 -10.18 -26.63
CA GLY A 115 -2.64 -9.80 -25.49
C GLY A 115 -3.40 -8.90 -24.51
N GLU A 116 -3.79 -9.47 -23.38
CA GLU A 116 -4.55 -8.78 -22.34
C GLU A 116 -3.97 -9.08 -20.95
N TRP A 117 -3.83 -8.03 -20.15
CA TRP A 117 -3.28 -8.06 -18.80
C TRP A 117 -4.24 -7.36 -17.85
N HIS A 118 -4.71 -8.06 -16.83
CA HIS A 118 -5.53 -7.48 -15.77
C HIS A 118 -4.61 -7.12 -14.63
N LEU A 119 -4.48 -5.83 -14.34
CA LEU A 119 -3.52 -5.32 -13.35
C LEU A 119 -4.23 -4.73 -12.15
N GLN A 120 -3.59 -4.82 -10.99
CA GLN A 120 -3.97 -4.13 -9.77
C GLN A 120 -2.79 -3.31 -9.23
N ALA A 121 -2.93 -2.00 -9.15
CA ALA A 121 -1.96 -1.09 -8.55
C ALA A 121 -2.38 -0.71 -7.13
N ILE A 122 -1.69 -1.21 -6.10
CA ILE A 122 -2.06 -1.00 -4.69
C ILE A 122 -1.12 0.01 -4.05
N TYR A 123 -1.67 1.06 -3.43
CA TYR A 123 -0.89 2.00 -2.62
C TYR A 123 -0.60 1.41 -1.24
N GLU A 124 0.63 1.57 -0.76
CA GLU A 124 0.98 1.32 0.64
C GLU A 124 0.36 2.40 1.56
N HIS A 125 0.14 2.04 2.83
CA HIS A 125 -0.51 2.94 3.80
C HIS A 125 0.22 4.27 3.98
N ASN A 126 1.56 4.24 3.92
CA ASN A 126 2.45 5.37 4.10
C ASN A 126 2.89 6.01 2.77
N HIS A 127 2.14 5.84 1.68
CA HIS A 127 2.38 6.59 0.45
C HIS A 127 2.29 8.11 0.74
N PRO A 128 3.08 8.97 0.07
CA PRO A 128 4.19 8.62 -0.79
C PRO A 128 5.44 8.24 0.00
N ASN A 129 6.10 7.17 -0.41
CA ASN A 129 7.44 6.84 0.07
C ASN A 129 8.25 6.06 -0.98
N ASN A 130 9.57 6.07 -0.80
CA ASN A 130 10.58 5.43 -1.65
C ASN A 130 11.47 4.45 -0.85
N SER A 131 11.03 4.01 0.33
CA SER A 131 11.87 3.21 1.23
C SER A 131 11.95 1.72 0.83
N SER A 132 11.12 1.26 -0.11
CA SER A 132 11.12 -0.10 -0.65
C SER A 132 11.40 -0.15 -2.15
N TRP A 133 12.02 -1.24 -2.60
CA TRP A 133 12.12 -1.60 -4.02
C TRP A 133 10.72 -1.73 -4.62
N GLY A 134 10.48 -1.05 -5.76
CA GLY A 134 9.14 -0.89 -6.36
C GLY A 134 8.35 0.33 -5.88
N GLY A 135 8.87 1.12 -4.93
CA GLY A 135 8.18 2.30 -4.39
C GLY A 135 6.99 1.95 -3.51
N SER A 136 6.14 2.95 -3.27
CA SER A 136 4.94 2.85 -2.43
C SER A 136 3.66 2.45 -3.18
N VAL A 137 3.78 2.13 -4.47
CA VAL A 137 2.69 1.59 -5.30
C VAL A 137 3.16 0.29 -5.93
N LYS A 138 2.51 -0.82 -5.56
CA LYS A 138 2.84 -2.17 -6.04
C LYS A 138 1.90 -2.58 -7.15
N ILE A 139 2.45 -3.09 -8.25
CA ILE A 139 1.67 -3.55 -9.40
C ILE A 139 1.61 -5.08 -9.40
N TYR A 140 0.40 -5.62 -9.30
CA TYR A 140 0.11 -7.04 -9.34
C TYR A 140 -0.54 -7.42 -10.67
N SER A 141 -0.16 -8.57 -11.21
CA SER A 141 -0.87 -9.20 -12.32
C SER A 141 -1.98 -10.09 -11.75
N ILE A 142 -3.23 -9.76 -12.04
CA ILE A 142 -4.39 -10.63 -11.78
C ILE A 142 -4.47 -11.68 -12.89
N LEU A 143 -4.32 -11.24 -14.14
CA LEU A 143 -4.20 -12.10 -15.31
C LEU A 143 -3.10 -11.55 -16.23
N PRO A 144 -2.19 -12.39 -16.72
CA PRO A 144 -2.01 -13.80 -16.38
C PRO A 144 -1.49 -14.02 -14.94
N ASP A 145 -1.67 -15.23 -14.41
CA ASP A 145 -1.11 -15.62 -13.11
C ASP A 145 0.40 -15.90 -13.25
N LEU A 146 1.22 -14.97 -12.74
CA LEU A 146 2.68 -15.06 -12.84
C LEU A 146 3.27 -16.15 -11.94
N GLU A 147 2.59 -16.54 -10.86
CA GLU A 147 3.05 -17.63 -10.00
C GLU A 147 2.83 -18.97 -10.68
N GLU A 148 1.70 -19.14 -11.37
CA GLU A 148 1.42 -20.31 -12.20
C GLU A 148 2.44 -20.41 -13.34
N ILE A 149 2.66 -19.33 -14.09
CA ILE A 149 3.64 -19.31 -15.17
C ILE A 149 5.05 -19.65 -14.67
N SER A 150 5.49 -19.06 -13.54
CA SER A 150 6.84 -19.36 -13.02
C SER A 150 7.00 -20.83 -12.64
N LYS A 151 5.94 -21.48 -12.13
CA LYS A 151 5.94 -22.93 -11.85
C LYS A 151 6.05 -23.76 -13.13
N GLU A 152 5.34 -23.38 -14.18
CA GLU A 152 5.38 -24.05 -15.48
C GLU A 152 6.76 -23.95 -16.14
N LEU A 153 7.35 -22.75 -16.10
CA LEU A 153 8.68 -22.48 -16.64
C LEU A 153 9.80 -23.18 -15.85
N LYS A 154 9.55 -23.54 -14.59
CA LYS A 154 10.55 -24.07 -13.63
C LYS A 154 11.75 -23.13 -13.44
N GLU A 155 11.57 -21.86 -13.76
CA GLU A 155 12.56 -20.79 -13.65
C GLU A 155 11.89 -19.53 -13.06
N PRO A 156 12.64 -18.71 -12.31
CA PRO A 156 12.12 -17.46 -11.79
C PRO A 156 11.95 -16.45 -12.93
N ILE A 157 10.78 -15.79 -12.98
CA ILE A 157 10.55 -14.70 -13.92
C ILE A 157 11.34 -13.47 -13.45
N PRO A 158 12.19 -12.87 -14.29
CA PRO A 158 12.96 -11.67 -13.94
C PRO A 158 12.09 -10.50 -13.46
N HIS A 159 12.64 -9.74 -12.52
CA HIS A 159 12.07 -8.50 -11.99
C HIS A 159 10.68 -8.64 -11.31
N LEU A 160 10.42 -9.80 -10.72
CA LEU A 160 9.35 -9.96 -9.74
C LEU A 160 9.88 -9.83 -8.31
N LEU A 161 9.06 -9.25 -7.43
CA LEU A 161 9.29 -9.15 -6.00
C LEU A 161 8.13 -9.83 -5.27
N ALA A 162 8.36 -10.28 -4.03
CA ALA A 162 7.32 -10.87 -3.19
C ALA A 162 6.96 -9.92 -2.05
N ASP A 163 5.67 -9.76 -1.77
CA ASP A 163 5.21 -9.04 -0.59
C ASP A 163 5.32 -9.91 0.69
N SER A 164 5.01 -9.31 1.84
CA SER A 164 5.07 -10.01 3.15
C SER A 164 4.16 -11.25 3.28
N LYS A 165 3.21 -11.43 2.36
CA LYS A 165 2.30 -12.58 2.29
C LYS A 165 2.72 -13.57 1.20
N GLY A 166 3.78 -13.29 0.47
CA GLY A 166 4.32 -14.14 -0.60
C GLY A 166 3.73 -13.86 -1.98
N ASN A 167 2.80 -12.90 -2.13
CA ASN A 167 2.24 -12.59 -3.45
C ASN A 167 3.29 -11.87 -4.30
N VAL A 168 3.42 -12.27 -5.55
CA VAL A 168 4.36 -11.66 -6.48
C VAL A 168 3.81 -10.36 -7.09
N TYR A 169 4.68 -9.36 -7.24
CA TYR A 169 4.38 -8.08 -7.87
C TYR A 169 5.55 -7.62 -8.74
N LEU A 170 5.26 -6.78 -9.73
CA LEU A 170 6.25 -6.27 -10.69
C LEU A 170 7.17 -5.26 -10.00
N CYS A 171 8.48 -5.39 -10.23
CA CYS A 171 9.45 -4.40 -9.77
C CYS A 171 9.39 -3.16 -10.67
N THR A 172 8.61 -2.15 -10.27
CA THR A 172 8.34 -0.97 -11.11
C THR A 172 9.24 0.24 -10.84
N ALA A 173 10.25 0.13 -9.97
CA ALA A 173 11.19 1.23 -9.74
C ALA A 173 12.53 0.75 -9.15
N ARG A 174 13.64 1.31 -9.65
CA ARG A 174 14.90 1.37 -8.90
C ARG A 174 14.87 2.53 -7.93
N LYS A 175 15.58 2.38 -6.81
CA LYS A 175 15.81 3.47 -5.85
C LYS A 175 16.47 4.70 -6.50
N GLU A 176 17.25 4.50 -7.57
CA GLU A 176 18.03 5.54 -8.26
C GLU A 176 17.24 6.30 -9.34
N ASP A 177 16.20 5.69 -9.92
CA ASP A 177 15.35 6.32 -10.95
C ASP A 177 14.27 7.23 -10.32
N VAL A 178 14.10 7.14 -9.00
CA VAL A 178 13.26 8.03 -8.19
C VAL A 178 14.16 9.14 -7.65
N ARG A 179 14.19 10.28 -8.36
CA ARG A 179 14.98 11.46 -7.94
C ARG A 179 14.49 11.98 -6.59
N ASP A 180 15.42 12.09 -5.64
CA ASP A 180 15.18 12.66 -4.31
C ASP A 180 14.97 14.17 -4.44
N GLY A 181 13.71 14.57 -4.56
CA GLY A 181 13.24 15.94 -4.62
C GLY A 181 11.74 15.96 -4.39
N LYS A 182 11.19 17.09 -3.94
CA LYS A 182 9.75 17.30 -3.72
C LYS A 182 8.87 17.08 -4.97
N GLU A 183 9.44 16.68 -6.11
CA GLU A 183 8.82 16.76 -7.43
C GLU A 183 8.46 15.41 -8.07
N MET A 184 8.78 14.24 -7.48
CA MET A 184 8.26 12.96 -8.01
C MET A 184 7.94 11.95 -6.91
N VAL A 185 6.73 12.07 -6.37
CA VAL A 185 6.03 10.93 -5.76
C VAL A 185 5.89 9.83 -6.80
N THR A 186 6.26 8.59 -6.49
CA THR A 186 5.99 7.44 -7.37
C THR A 186 4.48 7.23 -7.46
N SER A 187 3.86 7.81 -8.48
CA SER A 187 2.42 7.73 -8.72
C SER A 187 2.00 6.38 -9.28
N ALA A 188 0.70 6.07 -9.20
CA ALA A 188 0.18 4.87 -9.85
C ALA A 188 0.42 4.89 -11.37
N ALA A 189 0.32 6.05 -12.00
CA ALA A 189 0.56 6.20 -13.42
C ALA A 189 2.02 5.93 -13.80
N SER A 190 2.97 6.41 -12.99
CA SER A 190 4.40 6.10 -13.20
C SER A 190 4.67 4.61 -13.03
N SER A 191 4.16 3.99 -11.97
CA SER A 191 4.31 2.54 -11.74
C SER A 191 3.67 1.70 -12.85
N LEU A 192 2.49 2.08 -13.34
CA LEU A 192 1.83 1.39 -14.46
C LEU A 192 2.59 1.56 -15.78
N SER A 193 3.26 2.70 -15.99
CA SER A 193 4.11 2.90 -17.16
C SER A 193 5.33 1.97 -17.16
N TRP A 194 5.95 1.77 -15.99
CA TRP A 194 7.00 0.76 -15.83
C TRP A 194 6.48 -0.66 -15.97
N ALA A 195 5.28 -0.95 -15.47
CA ALA A 195 4.63 -2.24 -15.66
C ALA A 195 4.38 -2.52 -17.15
N ALA A 196 3.94 -1.54 -17.94
CA ALA A 196 3.77 -1.67 -19.38
C ALA A 196 5.09 -2.06 -20.08
N LYS A 197 6.19 -1.43 -19.69
CA LYS A 197 7.54 -1.74 -20.19
C LYS A 197 7.96 -3.16 -19.84
N TRP A 198 7.74 -3.56 -18.59
CA TRP A 198 8.01 -4.92 -18.12
C TRP A 198 7.17 -5.96 -18.87
N ILE A 199 5.87 -5.70 -19.07
CA ILE A 199 4.95 -6.58 -19.82
C ILE A 199 5.46 -6.79 -21.24
N ALA A 200 5.86 -5.72 -21.91
CA ALA A 200 6.41 -5.82 -23.27
C ALA A 200 7.67 -6.69 -23.30
N ALA A 201 8.59 -6.52 -22.35
CA ALA A 201 9.80 -7.34 -22.24
C ALA A 201 9.48 -8.79 -21.90
N PHE A 202 8.54 -9.03 -20.99
CA PHE A 202 8.07 -10.37 -20.63
C PHE A 202 7.48 -11.09 -21.84
N GLU A 203 6.66 -10.43 -22.65
CA GLU A 203 6.07 -11.04 -23.85
C GLU A 203 7.14 -11.36 -24.91
N LEU A 204 8.09 -10.46 -25.14
CA LEU A 204 9.24 -10.73 -26.02
C LEU A 204 10.10 -11.90 -25.51
N TRP A 205 10.26 -12.03 -24.19
CA TRP A 205 11.00 -13.13 -23.59
C TRP A 205 10.27 -14.47 -23.75
N MET A 206 8.96 -14.49 -23.52
CA MET A 206 8.13 -15.70 -23.69
C MET A 206 8.10 -16.19 -25.15
N GLU A 207 8.18 -15.29 -26.13
CA GLU A 207 8.29 -15.64 -27.55
C GLU A 207 9.74 -15.96 -27.99
N GLY A 208 10.72 -15.84 -27.08
CA GLY A 208 12.14 -16.12 -27.36
C GLY A 208 12.86 -15.03 -28.16
N ASN A 209 12.26 -13.85 -28.31
CA ASN A 209 12.85 -12.69 -28.99
C ASN A 209 13.95 -12.00 -28.17
N ILE A 210 13.96 -12.18 -26.85
CA ILE A 210 15.04 -11.76 -25.96
C ILE A 210 15.43 -12.89 -25.01
N SER A 211 16.70 -12.97 -24.64
CA SER A 211 17.21 -13.96 -23.69
C SER A 211 16.89 -13.62 -22.24
N THR A 212 16.93 -14.62 -21.35
CA THR A 212 16.80 -14.40 -19.89
C THR A 212 17.86 -13.44 -19.34
N ALA A 213 19.08 -13.46 -19.90
CA ALA A 213 20.15 -12.55 -19.52
C ALA A 213 19.86 -11.10 -19.93
N GLU A 214 19.24 -10.91 -21.10
CA GLU A 214 18.74 -9.60 -21.51
C GLU A 214 17.58 -9.17 -20.63
N PHE A 215 16.60 -10.05 -20.38
CA PHE A 215 15.43 -9.75 -19.55
C PHE A 215 15.75 -9.51 -18.07
N SER A 216 16.86 -10.06 -17.56
CA SER A 216 17.31 -9.82 -16.19
C SER A 216 18.18 -8.58 -16.04
N ASN A 217 18.65 -8.00 -17.15
CA ASN A 217 19.57 -6.88 -17.11
C ASN A 217 18.81 -5.57 -16.86
N HIS A 218 18.91 -5.09 -15.62
CA HIS A 218 18.25 -3.86 -15.21
C HIS A 218 18.50 -2.68 -16.19
N ASN A 219 19.69 -2.55 -16.80
CA ASN A 219 20.11 -1.37 -17.57
C ASN A 219 19.59 -1.31 -19.01
N LYS A 220 18.92 -2.36 -19.51
CA LYS A 220 18.50 -2.46 -20.91
C LYS A 220 16.98 -2.56 -21.10
N ILE A 221 16.22 -2.49 -20.02
CA ILE A 221 14.76 -2.71 -20.00
C ILE A 221 14.07 -1.60 -19.26
#